data_AF-A0A0K0F592-F1
#
_entry.id   AF-A0A0K0F592-F1
#
_cell.length_a   1.000
_cell.length_b   1.000
_cell.length_c   1.000
_cell.angle_alpha   90.00
_cell.angle_beta   90.00
_cell.angle_gamma   90.00
#
_symmetry.space_group_name_H-M   'P 1'
#
loop_
_entity.id
_entity.type
_entity.pdbx_description
1 polymer ?
#
loop_
_entity_poly.entity_id
_entity_poly.type
_entity_poly.pdbx_seq_one_letter_code
_entity_poly.pdbx_strand_id
1 'polypeptide(L)'
;MIIENHVEYNKPLVLIYVDFLKAFDLLHRDVIWQELRDLQVEEKIVNNLKNLHENLEIFVKTTIGEEFVISSEEDVKQGDALSPMLFCIALKRVLGK
;
A
#
# COMPACT_ATOMS: atom_id res chain seq x y z
N MET A 1 -0.88 6.94 -25.68
CA MET A 1 -2.11 6.96 -26.51
C MET A 1 -3.13 8.07 -26.19
N ILE A 2 -3.38 8.52 -24.95
CA ILE A 2 -4.35 9.63 -24.72
C ILE A 2 -3.76 10.99 -25.08
N ILE A 3 -2.53 11.27 -24.64
CA ILE A 3 -1.81 12.52 -24.91
C ILE A 3 -1.54 12.64 -26.41
N GLU A 4 -0.97 11.59 -27.02
CA GLU A 4 -0.67 11.54 -28.46
C GLU A 4 -1.92 11.80 -29.32
N ASN A 5 -3.07 11.21 -29.00
CA ASN A 5 -4.32 11.47 -29.73
C ASN A 5 -4.80 12.93 -29.60
N HIS A 6 -4.67 13.55 -28.42
CA HIS A 6 -5.09 14.95 -28.26
C HIS A 6 -4.16 15.89 -29.03
N VAL A 7 -2.87 15.56 -29.12
CA VAL A 7 -1.90 16.27 -29.96
C VAL A 7 -2.24 16.07 -31.45
N GLU A 8 -2.50 14.83 -31.89
CA GLU A 8 -2.82 14.50 -33.28
C GLU A 8 -4.09 15.19 -33.78
N TYR A 9 -5.14 15.24 -32.96
CA TYR A 9 -6.41 15.85 -33.32
C TYR A 9 -6.56 17.31 -32.84
N ASN A 10 -5.48 17.93 -32.36
CA ASN A 10 -5.44 19.30 -31.85
C ASN A 10 -6.57 19.62 -30.85
N LYS A 11 -6.83 18.69 -29.93
CA LYS A 11 -7.86 18.81 -28.89
C LYS A 11 -7.24 19.30 -27.58
N PRO A 12 -7.91 20.21 -26.85
CA PRO A 12 -7.44 20.63 -25.53
C PRO A 12 -7.44 19.44 -24.56
N LEU A 13 -6.36 19.30 -23.81
CA LEU A 13 -6.19 18.27 -22.79
C LEU A 13 -5.81 18.93 -21.46
N VAL A 14 -6.50 18.56 -20.38
CA VAL A 14 -6.17 18.98 -19.01
C VAL A 14 -5.67 17.76 -18.25
N LEU A 15 -4.50 17.86 -17.65
CA LEU A 15 -3.91 16.82 -16.81
C LEU A 15 -3.96 17.27 -15.35
N ILE A 16 -4.46 16.38 -14.48
CA ILE A 16 -4.42 16.57 -13.03
C ILE A 16 -3.57 15.43 -12.45
N TYR A 17 -2.54 15.82 -11.71
CA TYR A 17 -1.70 14.88 -10.97
C TYR A 17 -2.12 14.88 -9.50
N VAL A 18 -2.33 13.68 -8.95
CA VAL A 18 -2.67 13.46 -7.54
C VAL A 18 -1.61 12.56 -6.96
N ASP A 19 -0.98 13.03 -5.88
CA ASP A 19 -0.02 12.26 -5.10
C ASP A 19 -0.59 12.01 -3.70
N PHE A 20 -0.37 10.80 -3.18
CA PHE A 20 -0.90 10.38 -1.89
C PHE A 20 0.18 10.53 -0.81
N LEU A 21 -0.08 11.41 0.15
CA LEU A 21 0.78 11.55 1.33
C LEU A 21 0.77 10.25 2.13
N LYS A 22 1.95 9.67 2.41
CA LYS A 22 2.11 8.48 3.27
C LYS A 22 1.11 7.37 2.93
N ALA A 23 1.02 7.06 1.63
CA ALA A 23 0.00 6.20 1.07
C ALA A 23 -0.11 4.82 1.74
N PHE A 24 1.00 4.27 2.23
CA PHE A 24 1.04 2.99 2.90
C PHE A 24 0.65 3.06 4.38
N ASP A 25 0.98 4.16 5.06
CA ASP A 25 0.75 4.33 6.50
C ASP A 25 -0.70 4.75 6.79
N LEU A 26 -1.32 5.51 5.88
CA LEU A 26 -2.68 6.02 6.03
C LEU A 26 -3.78 5.07 5.51
N LEU A 27 -3.40 3.91 4.97
CA LEU A 27 -4.37 2.95 4.47
C LEU A 27 -5.04 2.18 5.61
N HIS A 28 -6.37 2.30 5.71
CA HIS A 28 -7.16 1.47 6.62
C HIS A 28 -7.05 -0.01 6.25
N ARG A 29 -6.24 -0.75 7.03
CA ARG A 29 -5.88 -2.15 6.76
C ARG A 29 -7.09 -3.08 6.73
N ASP A 30 -8.13 -2.78 7.51
CA ASP A 30 -9.39 -3.54 7.49
C ASP A 30 -10.07 -3.57 6.12
N VAL A 31 -9.97 -2.48 5.37
CA VAL A 31 -10.51 -2.39 4.00
C VAL A 31 -9.74 -3.32 3.07
N ILE A 32 -8.42 -3.44 3.24
CA ILE A 32 -7.57 -4.33 2.46
C ILE A 32 -7.91 -5.80 2.77
N TRP A 33 -8.08 -6.14 4.05
CA TRP A 33 -8.47 -7.49 4.46
C TRP A 33 -9.84 -7.88 3.93
N GLN A 34 -10.79 -6.95 3.94
CA GLN A 34 -12.11 -7.18 3.36
C GLN A 34 -12.05 -7.36 1.84
N GLU A 35 -11.28 -6.53 1.13
CA GLU A 35 -11.17 -6.63 -0.32
C GLU A 35 -10.50 -7.94 -0.75
N LEU A 36 -9.50 -8.43 -0.01
CA LEU A 36 -8.92 -9.75 -0.25
C LEU A 36 -9.94 -10.88 -0.08
N ARG A 37 -10.85 -10.77 0.89
CA ARG A 37 -11.96 -11.73 1.07
C ARG A 37 -12.97 -11.63 -0.07
N ASP A 38 -13.29 -10.42 -0.51
CA ASP A 38 -14.18 -10.17 -1.66
C ASP A 38 -13.58 -10.75 -2.96
N LEU A 39 -12.23 -10.76 -3.07
CA LEU A 39 -11.46 -11.42 -4.13
C LEU A 39 -11.33 -12.94 -3.96
N GLN A 40 -11.98 -13.55 -2.96
CA GLN A 40 -11.95 -14.98 -2.67
C GLN A 40 -10.55 -15.53 -2.34
N VAL A 41 -9.68 -14.69 -1.78
CA VAL A 41 -8.38 -15.14 -1.25
C VAL A 41 -8.62 -16.00 0.00
N GLU A 42 -7.90 -17.11 0.11
CA GLU A 42 -8.05 -18.03 1.24
C GLU A 42 -7.78 -17.31 2.58
N GLU A 43 -8.65 -17.55 3.57
CA GLU A 43 -8.55 -16.97 4.92
C GLU A 43 -7.19 -17.15 5.56
N LYS A 44 -6.54 -18.30 5.31
CA LYS A 44 -5.20 -18.58 5.81
C LYS A 44 -4.18 -17.55 5.31
N ILE A 45 -4.28 -17.16 4.04
CA ILE A 45 -3.40 -16.15 3.44
C ILE A 45 -3.71 -14.77 4.01
N VAL A 46 -4.99 -14.42 4.13
CA VAL A 46 -5.42 -13.13 4.72
C VAL A 46 -4.92 -13.00 6.15
N ASN A 47 -5.05 -14.04 6.97
CA ASN A 47 -4.59 -14.03 8.35
C ASN A 47 -3.05 -13.94 8.44
N ASN A 48 -2.32 -14.61 7.55
CA ASN A 48 -0.86 -14.48 7.49
C ASN A 48 -0.42 -13.06 7.13
N LEU A 49 -1.09 -12.41 6.18
CA LEU A 49 -0.82 -11.03 5.79
C LEU A 49 -1.12 -10.06 6.93
N LYS A 50 -2.26 -10.27 7.61
CA LYS A 50 -2.65 -9.49 8.79
C LYS A 50 -1.60 -9.60 9.89
N ASN A 51 -1.17 -10.82 10.23
CA ASN A 51 -0.13 -11.06 11.23
C ASN A 51 1.23 -10.46 10.85
N LEU A 52 1.61 -10.50 9.57
CA LEU A 52 2.84 -9.89 9.06
C LEU A 52 2.87 -8.37 9.27
N HIS A 53 1.71 -7.75 9.41
CA HIS A 53 1.54 -6.31 9.42
C HIS A 53 1.13 -5.76 10.80
N GLU A 54 0.50 -6.54 11.67
CA GLU A 54 0.02 -6.08 12.99
C GLU A 54 1.08 -6.04 14.10
N ASN A 55 2.20 -6.76 13.99
CA ASN A 55 3.19 -6.88 15.06
C ASN A 55 4.63 -6.78 14.52
N LEU A 56 4.94 -5.69 13.84
CA LEU A 56 6.29 -5.46 13.33
C LEU A 56 7.18 -4.89 14.44
N GLU A 57 8.12 -5.69 14.92
CA GLU A 57 9.23 -5.23 15.75
C GLU A 57 10.44 -4.90 14.85
N ILE A 58 10.90 -3.65 14.93
CA ILE A 58 12.10 -3.19 14.26
C ILE A 58 13.24 -3.25 15.25
N PHE A 59 14.21 -4.11 14.98
CA PHE A 59 15.44 -4.21 15.75
C PHE A 59 16.49 -3.27 15.18
N VAL A 60 16.88 -2.25 15.96
CA VAL A 60 17.92 -1.30 15.59
C VAL A 60 19.19 -1.62 16.38
N LYS A 61 20.25 -1.98 15.66
CA LYS A 61 21.58 -2.16 16.25
C LYS A 61 22.46 -0.96 15.91
N THR A 62 22.96 -0.28 16.93
CA THR A 62 23.84 0.88 16.76
C THR A 62 25.31 0.46 16.72
N THR A 63 26.17 1.31 16.15
CA THR A 63 27.62 1.13 16.09
C THR A 63 28.30 1.07 17.48
N ILE A 64 27.62 1.55 18.52
CA ILE A 64 28.07 1.51 19.92
C ILE A 64 27.54 0.29 20.69
N GLY A 65 26.79 -0.60 20.04
CA GLY A 65 26.33 -1.86 20.62
C GLY A 65 25.00 -1.80 21.36
N GLU A 66 24.30 -0.67 21.34
CA GLU A 66 22.94 -0.56 21.87
C GLU A 66 21.95 -1.19 20.87
N GLU A 67 21.05 -2.01 21.40
CA GLU A 67 19.96 -2.64 20.65
C GLU A 67 18.62 -2.10 21.17
N PHE A 68 17.82 -1.55 20.27
CA PHE A 68 16.48 -1.03 20.59
C PHE A 68 15.43 -1.75 19.74
N VAL A 69 14.30 -2.05 20.35
CA VAL A 69 13.12 -2.60 19.68
C VAL A 69 12.09 -1.48 19.54
N ILE A 70 11.71 -1.18 18.30
CA ILE A 70 10.65 -0.22 17.99
C ILE A 70 9.43 -1.01 17.53
N SER A 71 8.31 -0.88 18.24
CA SER A 71 7.02 -1.40 17.79
C SER A 71 6.46 -0.50 16.68
N SER A 72 6.33 -1.05 15.48
CA SER A 72 5.78 -0.34 14.33
C SER A 72 4.25 -0.48 14.34
N GLU A 73 3.59 0.33 15.15
CA GLU A 73 2.12 0.38 15.21
C GLU A 73 1.51 1.11 13.99
N GLU A 74 2.24 2.04 13.38
CA GLU A 74 1.72 2.91 12.31
C GLU A 74 2.45 2.79 10.97
N ASP A 75 3.72 2.34 10.97
CA ASP A 75 4.53 2.35 9.75
C ASP A 75 4.50 0.99 9.02
N VAL A 76 4.50 1.06 7.69
CA VAL A 76 4.74 -0.10 6.82
C VAL A 76 6.26 -0.28 6.64
N LYS A 77 6.72 -1.54 6.61
CA LYS A 77 8.12 -1.87 6.26
C LYS A 77 8.46 -1.22 4.91
N GLN A 78 9.28 -0.17 4.90
CA GLN A 78 9.85 0.33 3.64
C GLN A 78 10.65 -0.79 2.99
N GLY A 79 10.26 -1.17 1.77
CA GLY A 79 10.85 -2.29 1.03
C GLY A 79 10.14 -3.63 1.19
N ASP A 80 8.97 -3.68 1.81
CA ASP A 80 8.12 -4.87 1.72
C ASP A 80 7.62 -5.07 0.28
N ALA A 81 7.90 -6.26 -0.26
CA ALA A 81 7.56 -6.63 -1.63
C ALA A 81 6.04 -6.71 -1.87
N LEU A 82 5.25 -6.91 -0.80
CA LEU A 82 3.80 -7.04 -0.89
C LEU A 82 3.08 -5.69 -0.79
N SER A 83 3.72 -4.69 -0.19
CA SER A 83 3.16 -3.36 -0.02
C SER A 83 2.61 -2.76 -1.32
N PRO A 84 3.33 -2.75 -2.47
CA PRO A 84 2.77 -2.25 -3.73
C PRO A 84 1.50 -2.98 -4.17
N MET A 85 1.42 -4.30 -3.94
CA MET A 85 0.24 -5.09 -4.30
C MET A 85 -0.96 -4.73 -3.41
N LEU A 86 -0.75 -4.61 -2.10
CA LEU A 86 -1.78 -4.22 -1.15
C LEU A 86 -2.31 -2.80 -1.45
N PHE A 87 -1.42 -1.88 -1.84
CA PHE A 87 -1.80 -0.55 -2.29
C PHE A 87 -2.68 -0.59 -3.56
N CYS A 88 -2.33 -1.41 -4.56
CA CYS A 88 -3.16 -1.61 -5.74
C CYS A 88 -4.55 -2.19 -5.42
N ILE A 89 -4.64 -3.11 -4.45
CA ILE A 89 -5.90 -3.69 -3.98
C ILE A 89 -6.77 -2.62 -3.33
N ALA A 90 -6.18 -1.77 -2.48
CA ALA A 90 -6.91 -0.65 -1.88
C ALA A 90 -7.40 0.35 -2.95
N LEU A 91 -6.55 0.70 -3.92
CA LEU A 91 -6.94 1.57 -5.03
C LEU A 91 -8.07 0.96 -5.86
N LYS A 92 -8.05 -0.35 -6.12
CA LYS A 92 -9.13 -1.05 -6.81
C LYS A 92 -10.46 -0.84 -6.08
N ARG A 93 -10.49 -0.88 -4.75
CA ARG A 93 -11.71 -0.63 -3.97
C ARG A 93 -12.20 0.81 -4.07
N VAL A 94 -11.30 1.79 -4.09
CA VAL A 94 -11.64 3.22 -4.18
C VAL A 94 -12.06 3.64 -5.59
N LEU A 95 -11.43 3.05 -6.61
CA LEU A 95 -11.66 3.36 -8.04
C LEU A 95 -12.67 2.42 -8.69
N GLY A 96 -12.93 1.27 -8.08
CA GLY A 96 -13.94 0.31 -8.48
C GLY A 96 -15.34 0.87 -8.22
N LYS A 97 -16.22 0.78 -9.22
CA LYS A 97 -17.62 1.18 -9.10
C LYS A 97 -18.40 0.26 -8.17
#